data_AF-A0A9D2C7W2-F1
#
_entry.id   AF-A0A9D2C7W2-F1
#
_cell.length_a   1.000
_cell.length_b   1.000
_cell.length_c   1.000
_cell.angle_alpha   90.00
_cell.angle_beta   90.00
_cell.angle_gamma   90.00
#
_symmetry.space_group_name_H-M   'P 1'
#
loop_
_entity.id
_entity.type
_entity.pdbx_description
1 polymer ?
#
loop_
_entity_poly.entity_id
_entity_poly.type
_entity_poly.pdbx_seq_one_letter_code
_entity_poly.pdbx_strand_id
1 'polypeptide(L)'
;MRKDERFWQEGMDGKRLVLCLFRRLRLIAAAGLLGAAASAGLYLLAAVVLAGPPEYQVFSQYRIYFDSEKYGQIEDYYNAYTWGEIMKTDEVLDFVLEALPEGITKEQVKASVSVGAMNDVKIMPLYITTRDPALSETIAEAYVYGLDRFGHSIEGLDGMDCWLLEEAKRVPRGTKTANAALLGLLLGAAAGFFGWLVYYCLDDSIYLEADFENRYGLPVLGILTEKRDLGLIRELETGLAVCLKGRERVSVLDAASAASAFGRTEPAEAQADLDGLLPIPAEGEVWPFDRKAAERMRQNGVLLLLPWGKGSGRMAGRLLDLLGKLEIPVLGAVIYGAKDSFLGAYYGRKGGRA
;
A
#
# COMPACT_ATOMS: atom_id res chain seq x y z
N MET A 1 3.57 -7.89 -32.86
CA MET A 1 5.00 -7.51 -32.88
C MET A 1 5.21 -6.00 -33.08
N ARG A 2 5.01 -5.39 -34.26
CA ARG A 2 5.21 -3.92 -34.39
C ARG A 2 4.20 -3.03 -33.62
N LYS A 3 2.99 -3.52 -33.32
CA LYS A 3 1.97 -2.76 -32.56
C LYS A 3 2.27 -2.70 -31.07
N ASP A 4 2.83 -3.77 -30.52
CA ASP A 4 3.12 -3.91 -29.08
C ASP A 4 4.27 -2.99 -28.65
N GLU A 5 5.25 -2.75 -29.54
CA GLU A 5 6.39 -1.85 -29.27
C GLU A 5 5.99 -0.36 -29.19
N ARG A 6 4.99 0.08 -29.95
CA ARG A 6 4.47 1.46 -29.86
C ARG A 6 3.75 1.73 -28.55
N PHE A 7 3.05 0.74 -28.01
CA PHE A 7 2.34 0.85 -26.74
C PHE A 7 3.29 1.18 -25.57
N TRP A 8 4.52 0.67 -25.58
CA TRP A 8 5.52 0.97 -24.53
C TRP A 8 6.25 2.31 -24.71
N GLN A 9 6.17 2.92 -25.91
CA GLN A 9 6.72 4.25 -26.18
C GLN A 9 5.75 5.38 -25.82
N GLU A 10 4.50 5.04 -25.48
CA GLU A 10 3.55 5.97 -24.87
C GLU A 10 4.04 6.31 -23.46
N GLY A 11 4.68 7.48 -23.31
CA GLY A 11 4.95 8.03 -21.99
C GLY A 11 3.67 8.08 -21.16
N MET A 12 3.76 7.67 -19.89
CA MET A 12 2.59 7.59 -19.03
C MET A 12 2.01 8.99 -18.79
N ASP A 13 0.77 9.21 -19.24
CA ASP A 13 0.06 10.45 -18.98
C ASP A 13 -0.35 10.55 -17.50
N GLY A 14 0.42 11.34 -16.75
CA GLY A 14 0.21 11.56 -15.33
C GLY A 14 -1.16 12.18 -14.99
N LYS A 15 -1.74 13.01 -15.87
CA LYS A 15 -3.06 13.62 -15.61
C LYS A 15 -4.16 12.57 -15.68
N ARG A 16 -4.11 11.70 -16.69
CA ARG A 16 -5.04 10.57 -16.84
C ARG A 16 -4.93 9.61 -15.65
N LEU A 17 -3.70 9.27 -15.25
CA LEU A 17 -3.45 8.40 -14.10
C LEU A 17 -4.07 8.97 -12.82
N VAL A 18 -3.83 10.25 -12.53
CA VAL A 18 -4.35 10.91 -11.33
C VAL A 18 -5.89 10.96 -11.33
N LEU A 19 -6.52 11.29 -12.46
CA LEU A 19 -7.98 11.30 -12.60
C LEU A 19 -8.60 9.92 -12.36
N CYS A 20 -7.98 8.87 -12.89
CA CYS A 20 -8.41 7.49 -12.67
C CYS A 20 -8.19 7.04 -11.22
N LEU A 21 -7.08 7.46 -10.59
CA LEU A 21 -6.74 7.17 -9.20
C LEU A 21 -7.78 7.77 -8.24
N PHE A 22 -8.16 9.05 -8.42
CA PHE A 22 -9.12 9.72 -7.55
C PHE A 22 -10.47 8.99 -7.47
N ARG A 23 -10.92 8.41 -8.59
CA ARG A 23 -12.16 7.61 -8.62
C ARG A 23 -12.04 6.27 -7.89
N ARG A 24 -10.81 5.77 -7.69
CA ARG A 24 -10.52 4.46 -7.10
C ARG A 24 -9.89 4.53 -5.70
N LEU A 25 -9.72 5.73 -5.13
CA LEU A 25 -9.22 5.94 -3.77
C LEU A 25 -9.94 5.11 -2.70
N ARG A 26 -11.25 4.88 -2.86
CA ARG A 26 -12.04 4.05 -1.93
C ARG A 26 -11.52 2.61 -1.84
N LEU A 27 -11.01 2.04 -2.94
CA LEU A 27 -10.44 0.69 -2.94
C LEU A 27 -9.10 0.66 -2.22
N ILE A 28 -8.26 1.67 -2.41
CA ILE A 28 -6.95 1.79 -1.74
C ILE A 28 -7.16 2.00 -0.24
N ALA A 29 -8.11 2.86 0.14
CA ALA A 29 -8.48 3.06 1.54
C ALA A 29 -9.02 1.76 2.17
N ALA A 30 -9.88 1.01 1.47
CA ALA A 30 -10.38 -0.27 1.94
C ALA A 30 -9.25 -1.30 2.12
N ALA A 31 -8.30 -1.37 1.17
CA ALA A 31 -7.12 -2.23 1.28
C ALA A 31 -6.23 -1.86 2.47
N GLY A 32 -6.03 -0.56 2.71
CA GLY A 32 -5.34 -0.07 3.90
C GLY A 32 -6.02 -0.46 5.20
N LEU A 33 -7.35 -0.27 5.31
CA LEU A 33 -8.09 -0.65 6.51
C LEU A 33 -8.05 -2.16 6.78
N LEU A 34 -8.15 -2.98 5.73
CA LEU A 34 -8.00 -4.44 5.85
C LEU A 34 -6.60 -4.83 6.30
N GLY A 35 -5.55 -4.19 5.75
CA GLY A 35 -4.17 -4.39 6.19
C GLY A 35 -3.97 -4.03 7.65
N ALA A 36 -4.52 -2.90 8.10
CA ALA A 36 -4.45 -2.46 9.50
C ALA A 36 -5.10 -3.49 10.45
N ALA A 37 -6.31 -3.94 10.12
CA ALA A 37 -7.03 -4.93 10.92
C ALA A 37 -6.29 -6.27 10.98
N ALA A 38 -5.77 -6.75 9.85
CA ALA A 38 -5.03 -8.01 9.78
C ALA A 38 -3.73 -7.94 10.59
N SER A 39 -2.93 -6.88 10.46
CA SER A 39 -1.69 -6.73 11.21
C SER A 39 -1.91 -6.52 12.71
N ALA A 40 -2.92 -5.74 13.10
CA ALA A 40 -3.29 -5.56 14.50
C ALA A 40 -3.77 -6.88 15.12
N GLY A 41 -4.65 -7.61 14.41
CA GLY A 41 -5.15 -8.90 14.84
C GLY A 41 -4.04 -9.95 14.99
N LEU A 42 -3.14 -10.03 14.01
CA LEU A 42 -1.99 -10.93 14.05
C LEU A 42 -1.04 -10.58 15.20
N TYR A 43 -0.77 -9.29 15.41
CA TYR A 43 0.08 -8.83 16.51
C TYR A 43 -0.55 -9.13 17.87
N LEU A 44 -1.85 -8.90 18.03
CA LEU A 44 -2.58 -9.23 19.26
C LEU A 44 -2.57 -10.74 19.51
N LEU A 45 -2.81 -11.55 18.49
CA LEU A 45 -2.75 -13.00 18.61
C LEU A 45 -1.34 -13.46 19.02
N ALA A 46 -0.30 -12.94 18.38
CA ALA A 46 1.07 -13.20 18.77
C ALA A 46 1.36 -12.73 20.21
N ALA A 47 0.90 -11.54 20.59
CA ALA A 47 1.09 -11.00 21.94
C ALA A 47 0.28 -11.74 23.02
N VAL A 48 -0.83 -12.38 22.69
CA VAL A 48 -1.62 -13.17 23.65
C VAL A 48 -1.09 -14.61 23.73
N VAL A 49 -0.76 -15.22 22.59
CA VAL A 49 -0.33 -16.62 22.50
C VAL A 49 1.14 -16.80 22.88
N LEU A 50 2.03 -15.89 22.48
CA LEU A 50 3.48 -16.04 22.64
C LEU A 50 4.05 -15.28 23.84
N ALA A 51 3.35 -14.29 24.41
CA ALA A 51 3.95 -13.44 25.43
C ALA A 51 4.09 -14.09 26.83
N GLY A 52 3.79 -15.38 26.96
CA GLY A 52 3.99 -16.13 28.21
C GLY A 52 3.17 -15.61 29.41
N PRO A 53 3.41 -16.16 30.62
CA PRO A 53 2.78 -15.70 31.86
C PRO A 53 3.25 -14.29 32.27
N PRO A 54 2.43 -13.52 33.01
CA PRO A 54 2.82 -12.19 33.48
C PRO A 54 4.08 -12.26 34.36
N GLU A 55 4.90 -11.21 34.28
CA GLU A 55 6.09 -11.04 35.11
C GLU A 55 5.85 -9.91 36.12
N TYR A 56 6.42 -10.09 37.30
CA TYR A 56 6.33 -9.19 38.43
C TYR A 56 7.73 -8.78 38.83
N GLN A 57 7.95 -7.47 38.89
CA GLN A 57 9.23 -6.88 39.16
C GLN A 57 9.18 -6.10 40.47
N VAL A 58 10.16 -6.38 41.33
CA VAL A 58 10.45 -5.58 42.52
C VAL A 58 11.61 -4.66 42.20
N PHE A 59 11.46 -3.38 42.54
CA PHE A 59 12.51 -2.38 42.43
C PHE A 59 13.13 -2.14 43.81
N SER A 60 14.45 -2.23 43.87
CA SER A 60 15.23 -1.89 45.05
C SER A 60 16.38 -0.96 44.68
N GLN A 61 16.74 -0.06 45.59
CA GLN A 61 17.82 0.90 45.39
C GLN A 61 18.81 0.79 46.54
N TYR A 62 20.06 0.47 46.20
CA TYR A 62 21.14 0.30 47.16
C TYR A 62 22.11 1.47 47.08
N ARG A 63 22.59 1.93 48.23
CA ARG A 63 23.78 2.78 48.32
C ARG A 63 25.00 1.94 48.67
N ILE A 64 26.05 2.13 47.89
CA ILE A 64 27.34 1.49 48.08
C ILE A 64 28.28 2.47 48.78
N TYR A 65 28.91 2.03 49.86
CA TYR A 65 29.96 2.77 50.54
C TYR A 65 31.31 2.14 50.21
N PHE A 66 32.17 2.90 49.55
CA PHE A 66 33.52 2.47 49.17
C PHE A 66 34.53 2.92 50.23
N ASP A 67 35.46 2.03 50.58
CA ASP A 67 36.58 2.34 51.47
C ASP A 67 37.64 3.18 50.71
N SER A 68 37.30 4.45 50.55
CA SER A 68 38.12 5.43 49.82
C SER A 68 39.37 5.86 50.61
N GLU A 69 39.39 5.65 51.92
CA GLU A 69 40.55 5.95 52.78
C GLU A 69 41.68 4.95 52.54
N LYS A 70 41.35 3.66 52.41
CA LYS A 70 42.34 2.59 52.20
C LYS A 70 42.71 2.38 50.74
N TYR A 71 41.78 2.59 49.81
CA TYR A 71 42.00 2.22 48.41
C TYR A 71 41.88 3.37 47.38
N GLY A 72 41.56 4.60 47.80
CA GLY A 72 41.47 5.76 46.90
C GLY A 72 40.23 5.76 46.00
N GLN A 73 40.35 6.20 44.74
CA GLN A 73 39.23 6.32 43.78
C GLN A 73 38.88 4.98 43.10
N ILE A 74 38.61 3.93 43.88
CA ILE A 74 38.21 2.61 43.32
C ILE A 74 36.84 2.67 42.63
N GLU A 75 35.98 3.62 43.01
CA GLU A 75 34.64 3.81 42.44
C GLU A 75 34.62 3.97 40.92
N ASP A 76 35.67 4.55 40.32
CA ASP A 76 35.77 4.78 38.88
C ASP A 76 35.90 3.48 38.05
N TYR A 77 36.23 2.35 38.67
CA TYR A 77 36.35 1.05 38.01
C TYR A 77 35.04 0.26 37.96
N TYR A 78 34.00 0.73 38.67
CA TYR A 78 32.71 0.06 38.74
C TYR A 78 31.65 0.77 37.91
N ASN A 79 30.78 0.00 37.28
CA ASN A 79 29.61 0.51 36.57
C ASN A 79 28.47 -0.52 36.60
N ALA A 80 27.33 -0.18 36.03
CA ALA A 80 26.14 -1.05 36.00
C ALA A 80 26.40 -2.44 35.40
N TYR A 81 27.31 -2.55 34.43
CA TYR A 81 27.67 -3.84 33.83
C TYR A 81 28.49 -4.69 34.81
N THR A 82 29.52 -4.10 35.44
CA THR A 82 30.34 -4.78 36.45
C THR A 82 29.49 -5.28 37.62
N TRP A 83 28.63 -4.41 38.17
CA TRP A 83 27.71 -4.80 39.24
C TRP A 83 26.68 -5.82 38.77
N GLY A 84 26.20 -5.73 37.53
CA GLY A 84 25.28 -6.72 36.94
C GLY A 84 25.83 -8.14 36.91
N GLU A 85 27.16 -8.29 36.75
CA GLU A 85 27.84 -9.58 36.86
C GLU A 85 28.10 -9.97 38.32
N ILE A 86 28.55 -9.02 39.17
CA ILE A 86 28.81 -9.26 40.60
C ILE A 86 27.54 -9.77 41.33
N MET A 87 26.37 -9.18 41.07
CA MET A 87 25.10 -9.61 41.67
C MET A 87 24.69 -11.06 41.35
N LYS A 88 25.37 -11.67 40.37
CA LYS A 88 25.14 -13.04 39.87
C LYS A 88 26.28 -13.99 40.19
N THR A 89 27.31 -13.54 40.91
CA THR A 89 28.43 -14.40 41.30
C THR A 89 28.06 -15.23 42.52
N ASP A 90 28.84 -16.28 42.73
CA ASP A 90 28.57 -17.23 43.79
C ASP A 90 28.69 -16.58 45.17
N GLU A 91 29.61 -15.63 45.32
CA GLU A 91 29.88 -14.91 46.57
C GLU A 91 28.69 -14.07 47.04
N VAL A 92 27.96 -13.44 46.13
CA VAL A 92 26.72 -12.70 46.47
C VAL A 92 25.58 -13.68 46.67
N LEU A 93 25.41 -14.62 45.74
CA LEU A 93 24.27 -15.52 45.73
C LEU A 93 24.25 -16.48 46.92
N ASP A 94 25.41 -16.85 47.47
CA ASP A 94 25.49 -17.71 48.67
C ASP A 94 24.89 -16.99 49.89
N PHE A 95 25.21 -15.72 50.11
CA PHE A 95 24.60 -14.92 51.19
C PHE A 95 23.10 -14.67 50.97
N VAL A 96 22.68 -14.48 49.71
CA VAL A 96 21.25 -14.32 49.38
C VAL A 96 20.49 -15.62 49.67
N LEU A 97 21.06 -16.78 49.34
CA LEU A 97 20.43 -18.08 49.58
C LEU A 97 20.27 -18.41 51.08
N GLU A 98 21.14 -17.90 51.96
CA GLU A 98 20.99 -18.05 53.42
C GLU A 98 19.70 -17.42 53.95
N ALA A 99 19.22 -16.35 53.32
CA ALA A 99 17.98 -15.66 53.68
C ALA A 99 16.75 -16.19 52.94
N LEU A 100 16.91 -17.11 52.00
CA LEU A 100 15.81 -17.66 51.21
C LEU A 100 15.23 -18.94 51.82
N PRO A 101 13.91 -19.17 51.67
CA PRO A 101 13.30 -20.44 52.08
C PRO A 101 13.82 -21.63 51.26
N GLU A 102 13.82 -22.82 51.87
CA GLU A 102 14.25 -24.06 51.22
C GLU A 102 13.42 -24.33 49.94
N GLY A 103 14.12 -24.61 48.84
CA GLY A 103 13.50 -24.96 47.54
C GLY A 103 13.71 -23.96 46.41
N ILE A 104 14.26 -22.77 46.68
CA ILE A 104 14.68 -21.81 45.65
C ILE A 104 16.12 -22.15 45.23
N THR A 105 16.34 -22.33 43.92
CA THR A 105 17.67 -22.67 43.39
C THR A 105 18.49 -21.43 43.06
N LYS A 106 19.82 -21.57 43.12
CA LYS A 106 20.77 -20.51 42.78
C LYS A 106 20.56 -19.99 41.36
N GLU A 107 20.29 -20.89 40.41
CA GLU A 107 20.05 -20.57 39.01
C GLU A 107 18.78 -19.73 38.82
N GLN A 108 17.73 -20.00 39.60
CA GLN A 108 16.50 -19.21 39.58
C GLN A 108 16.75 -17.78 40.06
N VAL A 109 17.49 -17.60 41.15
CA VAL A 109 17.86 -16.27 41.66
C VAL A 109 18.71 -15.52 40.63
N LYS A 110 19.75 -16.18 40.10
CA LYS A 110 20.64 -15.64 39.08
C LYS A 110 19.91 -15.17 37.80
N ALA A 111 18.88 -15.90 37.38
CA ALA A 111 18.07 -15.55 36.21
C ALA A 111 17.08 -14.40 36.49
N SER A 112 16.70 -14.19 37.75
CA SER A 112 15.72 -13.18 38.15
C SER A 112 16.30 -11.78 38.36
N VAL A 113 17.62 -11.69 38.61
CA VAL A 113 18.29 -10.44 38.99
C VAL A 113 18.84 -9.67 37.79
N SER A 114 18.63 -8.36 37.80
CA SER A 114 19.24 -7.43 36.85
C SER A 114 19.53 -6.07 37.49
N VAL A 115 20.65 -5.47 37.11
CA VAL A 115 21.05 -4.13 37.58
C VAL A 115 20.62 -3.10 36.53
N GLY A 116 19.97 -2.02 36.99
CA GLY A 116 19.53 -0.92 36.15
C GLY A 116 20.67 0.02 35.75
N ALA A 117 20.33 1.03 34.96
CA ALA A 117 21.29 2.08 34.62
C ALA A 117 21.68 2.88 35.88
N MET A 118 22.98 2.95 36.17
CA MET A 118 23.55 3.71 37.29
C MET A 118 23.96 5.10 36.80
N ASN A 119 23.21 6.13 37.20
CA ASN A 119 23.60 7.54 36.96
C ASN A 119 24.73 7.99 37.89
N ASP A 120 24.83 7.36 39.06
CA ASP A 120 25.89 7.49 40.04
C ASP A 120 26.32 6.08 40.44
N VAL A 121 27.62 5.78 40.40
CA VAL A 121 28.16 4.44 40.75
C VAL A 121 27.89 4.05 42.21
N LYS A 122 27.61 5.02 43.07
CA LYS A 122 27.24 4.80 44.48
C LYS A 122 25.80 4.38 44.65
N ILE A 123 24.96 4.55 43.63
CA ILE A 123 23.53 4.29 43.69
C ILE A 123 23.19 3.19 42.68
N MET A 124 22.92 2.00 43.20
CA MET A 124 22.64 0.81 42.40
C MET A 124 21.13 0.51 42.39
N PRO A 125 20.44 0.73 41.26
CA PRO A 125 19.10 0.20 41.05
C PRO A 125 19.18 -1.30 40.74
N LEU A 126 18.44 -2.11 41.50
CA LEU A 126 18.36 -3.56 41.35
C LEU A 126 16.90 -3.96 41.09
N TYR A 127 16.71 -4.80 40.08
CA TYR A 127 15.41 -5.34 39.68
C TYR A 127 15.39 -6.85 39.83
N ILE A 128 14.41 -7.34 40.58
CA ILE A 128 14.13 -8.77 40.71
C ILE A 128 12.84 -9.07 39.95
N THR A 129 12.92 -9.90 38.92
CA THR A 129 11.79 -10.21 38.04
C THR A 129 11.50 -11.70 38.03
N THR A 130 10.30 -12.08 38.47
CA THR A 130 9.83 -13.47 38.44
C THR A 130 8.37 -13.55 37.99
N ARG A 131 7.81 -14.76 37.93
CA ARG A 131 6.41 -15.01 37.55
C ARG A 131 5.42 -14.92 38.71
N ASP A 132 5.94 -14.85 39.95
CA ASP A 132 5.14 -14.82 41.17
C ASP A 132 5.53 -13.57 41.97
N PRO A 133 4.59 -12.66 42.28
CA PRO A 133 4.90 -11.47 43.07
C PRO A 133 5.55 -11.80 44.41
N ALA A 134 5.08 -12.85 45.11
CA ALA A 134 5.59 -13.21 46.42
C ALA A 134 7.05 -13.70 46.33
N LEU A 135 7.38 -14.45 45.28
CA LEU A 135 8.75 -14.90 45.03
C LEU A 135 9.68 -13.72 44.70
N SER A 136 9.23 -12.76 43.88
CA SER A 136 10.00 -11.55 43.58
C SER A 136 10.30 -10.73 44.84
N GLU A 137 9.31 -10.58 45.73
CA GLU A 137 9.48 -9.89 47.02
C GLU A 137 10.42 -10.64 47.95
N THR A 138 10.23 -11.95 48.09
CA THR A 138 11.09 -12.80 48.93
C THR A 138 12.55 -12.75 48.48
N ILE A 139 12.81 -12.79 47.17
CA ILE A 139 14.16 -12.66 46.62
C ILE A 139 14.71 -11.25 46.84
N ALA A 140 13.91 -10.20 46.65
CA ALA A 140 14.36 -8.84 46.88
C ALA A 140 14.72 -8.59 48.35
N GLU A 141 13.93 -9.10 49.29
CA GLU A 141 14.22 -9.05 50.73
C GLU A 141 15.50 -9.84 51.07
N ALA A 142 15.69 -11.00 50.46
CA ALA A 142 16.93 -11.77 50.63
C ALA A 142 18.17 -11.03 50.08
N TYR A 143 18.03 -10.23 49.02
CA TYR A 143 19.09 -9.36 48.54
C TYR A 143 19.43 -8.23 49.52
N VAL A 144 18.46 -7.73 50.31
CA VAL A 144 18.75 -6.75 51.37
C VAL A 144 19.69 -7.35 52.41
N TYR A 145 19.43 -8.58 52.83
CA TYR A 145 20.32 -9.31 53.74
C TYR A 145 21.66 -9.65 53.10
N GLY A 146 21.62 -10.21 51.88
CA GLY A 146 22.80 -10.73 51.21
C GLY A 146 23.80 -9.63 50.82
N LEU A 147 23.32 -8.45 50.40
CA LEU A 147 24.18 -7.34 50.02
C LEU A 147 24.78 -6.61 51.20
N ASP A 148 24.07 -6.52 52.33
CA ASP A 148 24.66 -6.04 53.58
C ASP A 148 25.85 -6.92 54.00
N ARG A 149 25.67 -8.24 54.01
CA ARG A 149 26.75 -9.21 54.31
C ARG A 149 27.89 -9.15 53.32
N PHE A 150 27.57 -9.13 52.02
CA PHE A 150 28.56 -9.06 50.97
C PHE A 150 29.40 -7.78 51.07
N GLY A 151 28.76 -6.63 51.29
CA GLY A 151 29.41 -5.34 51.42
C GLY A 151 30.45 -5.28 52.54
N HIS A 152 30.21 -5.97 53.66
CA HIS A 152 31.17 -6.07 54.76
C HIS A 152 32.21 -7.20 54.59
N SER A 153 31.99 -8.12 53.66
CA SER A 153 32.85 -9.29 53.45
C SER A 153 34.00 -9.06 52.48
N ILE A 154 33.85 -8.10 51.55
CA ILE A 154 34.81 -7.86 50.47
C ILE A 154 35.72 -6.67 50.79
N GLU A 155 36.99 -6.81 50.46
CA GLU A 155 37.94 -5.71 50.56
C GLU A 155 37.61 -4.59 49.55
N GLY A 156 37.54 -3.35 50.03
CA GLY A 156 37.26 -2.16 49.20
C GLY A 156 35.84 -1.59 49.34
N LEU A 157 34.96 -2.27 50.07
CA LEU A 157 33.65 -1.76 50.47
C LEU A 157 33.56 -1.64 52.00
N ASP A 158 32.91 -0.59 52.47
CA ASP A 158 32.56 -0.42 53.88
C ASP A 158 31.19 -1.04 54.20
N GLY A 159 30.30 -1.11 53.21
CA GLY A 159 28.95 -1.66 53.35
C GLY A 159 28.03 -1.31 52.20
N MET A 160 26.82 -1.88 52.22
CA MET A 160 25.75 -1.59 51.25
C MET A 160 24.40 -1.48 51.96
N ASP A 161 23.76 -0.31 51.85
CA ASP A 161 22.45 -0.08 52.47
C ASP A 161 21.34 -0.09 51.43
N CYS A 162 20.23 -0.77 51.72
CA CYS A 162 19.00 -0.62 50.95
C CYS A 162 18.27 0.67 51.38
N TRP A 163 18.13 1.60 50.44
CA TRP A 163 17.43 2.88 50.67
C TRP A 163 15.96 2.83 50.31
N LEU A 164 15.61 2.05 49.31
CA LEU A 164 14.24 1.90 48.84
C LEU A 164 14.01 0.46 48.44
N LEU A 165 12.91 -0.10 48.92
CA LEU A 165 12.37 -1.38 48.49
C LEU A 165 10.90 -1.14 48.18
N GLU A 166 10.52 -1.29 46.91
CA GLU A 166 9.13 -1.19 46.48
C GLU A 166 8.45 -2.57 46.45
N GLU A 167 7.13 -2.60 46.58
CA GLU A 167 6.33 -3.81 46.40
C GLU A 167 6.38 -4.32 44.94
N ALA A 168 6.07 -5.61 44.74
CA ALA A 168 6.06 -6.21 43.41
C ALA A 168 5.01 -5.56 42.50
N LYS A 169 5.50 -4.94 41.41
CA LYS A 169 4.64 -4.36 40.37
C LYS A 169 4.65 -5.26 39.15
N ARG A 170 3.47 -5.43 38.54
CA ARG A 170 3.36 -6.16 37.27
C ARG A 170 4.09 -5.38 36.17
N VAL A 171 5.01 -6.03 35.47
CA VAL A 171 5.76 -5.41 34.37
C VAL A 171 4.76 -5.05 33.25
N PRO A 172 4.61 -3.75 32.91
CA PRO A 172 3.68 -3.34 31.87
C PRO A 172 4.18 -3.86 30.53
N ARG A 173 3.39 -4.74 29.90
CA ARG A 173 3.67 -5.17 28.53
C ARG A 173 3.36 -4.01 27.59
N GLY A 174 4.40 -3.35 27.09
CA GLY A 174 4.25 -2.32 26.07
C GLY A 174 3.62 -2.92 24.80
N THR A 175 2.30 -2.76 24.64
CA THR A 175 1.62 -3.23 23.43
C THR A 175 1.90 -2.25 22.30
N LYS A 176 2.68 -2.66 21.30
CA LYS A 176 2.91 -1.87 20.07
C LYS A 176 1.82 -2.13 19.02
N THR A 177 0.59 -2.38 19.48
CA THR A 177 -0.58 -2.69 18.64
C THR A 177 -0.89 -1.57 17.66
N ALA A 178 -0.83 -0.32 18.12
CA ALA A 178 -1.02 0.86 17.27
C ALA A 178 0.02 0.94 16.15
N ASN A 179 1.29 0.64 16.46
CA ASN A 179 2.36 0.62 15.46
C ASN A 179 2.16 -0.51 14.46
N ALA A 180 1.74 -1.69 14.92
CA ALA A 180 1.41 -2.82 14.05
C ALA A 180 0.23 -2.50 13.12
N ALA A 181 -0.81 -1.85 13.64
CA ALA A 181 -1.96 -1.40 12.86
C ALA A 181 -1.54 -0.35 11.79
N LEU A 182 -0.70 0.62 12.16
CA LEU A 182 -0.21 1.64 11.25
C LEU A 182 0.66 1.04 10.14
N LEU A 183 1.55 0.11 10.48
CA LEU A 183 2.35 -0.62 9.50
C LEU A 183 1.44 -1.38 8.51
N GLY A 184 0.44 -2.10 9.04
CA GLY A 184 -0.55 -2.82 8.23
C GLY A 184 -1.34 -1.91 7.31
N LEU A 185 -1.70 -0.71 7.78
CA LEU A 185 -2.39 0.30 6.97
C LEU A 185 -1.54 0.73 5.78
N LEU A 186 -0.27 1.06 6.01
CA LEU A 186 0.65 1.52 4.98
C LEU A 186 0.93 0.40 3.95
N LEU A 187 1.19 -0.82 4.41
CA LEU A 187 1.42 -1.96 3.53
C LEU A 187 0.17 -2.32 2.71
N GLY A 188 -1.00 -2.30 3.34
CA GLY A 188 -2.29 -2.54 2.66
C GLY A 188 -2.59 -1.49 1.60
N ALA A 189 -2.36 -0.21 1.91
CA ALA A 189 -2.54 0.88 0.94
C ALA A 189 -1.53 0.79 -0.21
N ALA A 190 -0.26 0.48 0.07
CA ALA A 190 0.78 0.29 -0.94
C ALA A 190 0.44 -0.89 -1.88
N ALA A 191 0.03 -2.03 -1.32
CA ALA A 191 -0.39 -3.19 -2.11
C ALA A 191 -1.64 -2.90 -2.95
N GLY A 192 -2.63 -2.18 -2.39
CA GLY A 192 -3.82 -1.75 -3.12
C GLY A 192 -3.51 -0.80 -4.27
N PHE A 193 -2.60 0.15 -4.05
CA PHE A 193 -2.12 1.06 -5.09
C PHE A 193 -1.36 0.31 -6.19
N PHE A 194 -0.47 -0.61 -5.82
CA PHE A 194 0.27 -1.42 -6.77
C PHE A 194 -0.64 -2.33 -7.60
N GLY A 195 -1.58 -3.02 -6.96
CA GLY A 195 -2.59 -3.83 -7.66
C GLY A 195 -3.45 -3.01 -8.61
N TRP A 196 -3.79 -1.77 -8.22
CA TRP A 196 -4.49 -0.84 -9.09
C TRP A 196 -3.63 -0.38 -10.28
N LEU A 197 -2.33 -0.11 -10.08
CA LEU A 197 -1.41 0.23 -11.18
C LEU A 197 -1.31 -0.90 -12.21
N VAL A 198 -1.15 -2.14 -11.76
CA VAL A 198 -1.14 -3.30 -12.65
C VAL A 198 -2.45 -3.40 -13.40
N TYR A 199 -3.58 -3.25 -12.71
CA TYR A 199 -4.90 -3.23 -13.35
C TYR A 199 -5.00 -2.10 -14.39
N TYR A 200 -4.47 -0.91 -14.10
CA TYR A 200 -4.47 0.24 -15.00
C TYR A 200 -3.61 -0.02 -16.25
N CYS A 201 -2.43 -0.60 -16.12
CA CYS A 201 -1.57 -0.96 -17.25
C CYS A 201 -2.20 -2.03 -18.15
N LEU A 202 -3.00 -2.93 -17.59
CA LEU A 202 -3.76 -3.94 -18.35
C LEU A 202 -5.08 -3.39 -18.92
N ASP A 203 -5.48 -2.16 -18.56
CA ASP A 203 -6.75 -1.59 -18.98
C ASP A 203 -6.65 -1.00 -20.39
N ASP A 204 -7.13 -1.75 -21.38
CA ASP A 204 -7.23 -1.34 -22.80
C ASP A 204 -8.34 -0.30 -23.07
N SER A 205 -8.70 0.50 -22.08
CA SER A 205 -9.72 1.53 -22.23
C SER A 205 -9.21 2.70 -23.06
N ILE A 206 -10.04 3.16 -24.00
CA ILE A 206 -9.80 4.39 -24.78
C ILE A 206 -10.61 5.50 -24.09
N TYR A 207 -9.92 6.51 -23.56
CA TYR A 207 -10.52 7.65 -22.90
C TYR A 207 -10.26 8.98 -23.61
N LEU A 208 -9.13 9.07 -24.32
CA LEU A 208 -8.66 10.24 -25.06
C LEU A 208 -8.35 9.87 -26.51
N GLU A 209 -8.30 10.88 -27.37
CA GLU A 209 -7.95 10.72 -28.79
C GLU A 209 -6.55 10.09 -28.94
N ALA A 210 -5.58 10.61 -28.19
CA ALA A 210 -4.21 10.11 -28.16
C ALA A 210 -4.10 8.62 -27.81
N ASP A 211 -5.01 8.09 -26.98
CA ASP A 211 -5.01 6.67 -26.61
C ASP A 211 -5.26 5.76 -27.82
N PHE A 212 -6.06 6.22 -28.79
CA PHE A 212 -6.32 5.48 -30.02
C PHE A 212 -5.27 5.78 -31.09
N GLU A 213 -4.91 7.05 -31.28
CA GLU A 213 -3.95 7.46 -32.31
C GLU A 213 -2.57 6.85 -32.09
N ASN A 214 -2.06 6.84 -30.87
CA ASN A 214 -0.75 6.27 -30.56
C ASN A 214 -0.75 4.75 -30.74
N ARG A 215 -1.81 4.10 -30.26
CA ARG A 215 -1.95 2.64 -30.25
C ARG A 215 -2.15 2.06 -31.66
N TYR A 216 -2.95 2.71 -32.51
CA TYR A 216 -3.33 2.18 -33.81
C TYR A 216 -2.74 2.93 -35.00
N GLY A 217 -2.15 4.12 -34.78
CA GLY A 217 -1.56 4.95 -35.84
C GLY A 217 -2.58 5.51 -36.83
N LEU A 218 -3.85 5.61 -36.42
CA LEU A 218 -4.96 6.14 -37.22
C LEU A 218 -5.49 7.41 -36.55
N PRO A 219 -5.84 8.45 -37.33
CA PRO A 219 -6.33 9.71 -36.77
C PRO A 219 -7.71 9.54 -36.13
N VAL A 220 -7.92 10.22 -35.00
CA VAL A 220 -9.25 10.42 -34.41
C VAL A 220 -9.79 11.73 -34.94
N LEU A 221 -10.97 11.68 -35.56
CA LEU A 221 -11.59 12.85 -36.19
C LEU A 221 -12.33 13.75 -35.17
N GLY A 222 -12.59 13.23 -33.98
CA GLY A 222 -13.12 13.98 -32.84
C GLY A 222 -13.85 13.10 -31.82
N ILE A 223 -14.33 13.74 -30.74
CA ILE A 223 -15.08 13.11 -29.66
C ILE A 223 -16.50 13.66 -29.56
N LEU A 224 -17.50 12.78 -29.55
CA LEU A 224 -18.89 13.09 -29.23
C LEU A 224 -19.17 12.80 -27.75
N THR A 225 -19.52 13.85 -27.00
CA THR A 225 -19.84 13.72 -25.57
C THR A 225 -21.32 13.42 -25.32
N GLU A 226 -21.63 12.85 -24.14
CA GLU A 226 -23.02 12.60 -23.72
C GLU A 226 -23.87 13.87 -23.73
N LYS A 227 -23.29 15.02 -23.36
CA LYS A 227 -24.00 16.32 -23.36
C LYS A 227 -23.87 17.11 -24.66
N ARG A 228 -23.25 16.53 -25.70
CA ARG A 228 -23.07 17.18 -27.00
C ARG A 228 -22.43 18.57 -26.88
N ASP A 229 -21.24 18.64 -26.28
CA ASP A 229 -20.47 19.89 -26.17
C ASP A 229 -20.23 20.49 -27.57
N LEU A 230 -20.76 21.70 -27.79
CA LEU A 230 -20.71 22.40 -29.08
C LEU A 230 -19.29 22.66 -29.57
N GLY A 231 -18.32 22.83 -28.66
CA GLY A 231 -16.91 23.02 -29.04
C GLY A 231 -16.33 21.76 -29.66
N LEU A 232 -16.54 20.61 -29.01
CA LEU A 232 -16.05 19.31 -29.50
C LEU A 232 -16.81 18.85 -30.75
N ILE A 233 -18.10 19.19 -30.87
CA ILE A 233 -18.88 18.94 -32.09
C ILE A 233 -18.31 19.72 -33.27
N ARG A 234 -17.96 21.01 -33.10
CA ARG A 234 -17.34 21.79 -34.17
C ARG A 234 -15.96 21.26 -34.58
N GLU A 235 -15.18 20.80 -33.61
CA GLU A 235 -13.90 20.12 -33.88
C GLU A 235 -14.14 18.85 -34.71
N LEU A 236 -15.12 18.02 -34.34
CA LEU A 236 -15.52 16.82 -35.08
C LEU A 236 -16.03 17.13 -36.50
N GLU A 237 -16.91 18.13 -36.66
CA GLU A 237 -17.40 18.58 -37.97
C GLU A 237 -16.24 19.02 -38.88
N THR A 238 -15.26 19.74 -38.31
CA THR A 238 -14.07 20.18 -39.03
C THR A 238 -13.21 18.98 -39.45
N GLY A 239 -12.96 18.04 -38.53
CA GLY A 239 -12.21 16.81 -38.80
C GLY A 239 -12.86 15.95 -39.89
N LEU A 240 -14.19 15.79 -39.82
CA LEU A 240 -14.97 15.09 -40.84
C LEU A 240 -14.92 15.81 -42.20
N ALA A 241 -15.11 17.12 -42.23
CA ALA A 241 -15.07 17.90 -43.49
C ALA A 241 -13.70 17.84 -44.19
N VAL A 242 -12.61 17.85 -43.42
CA VAL A 242 -11.25 17.75 -43.98
C VAL A 242 -10.95 16.33 -44.45
N CYS A 243 -11.25 15.31 -43.64
CA CYS A 243 -10.95 13.90 -43.96
C CYS A 243 -11.78 13.39 -45.15
N LEU A 244 -13.03 13.84 -45.27
CA LEU A 244 -13.97 13.39 -46.30
C LEU A 244 -13.96 14.27 -47.56
N LYS A 245 -13.07 15.25 -47.65
CA LYS A 245 -12.96 16.15 -48.80
C LYS A 245 -12.70 15.37 -50.10
N GLY A 246 -13.58 15.53 -51.08
CA GLY A 246 -13.48 14.87 -52.39
C GLY A 246 -14.07 13.46 -52.44
N ARG A 247 -14.75 13.00 -51.38
CA ARG A 247 -15.53 11.75 -51.37
C ARG A 247 -17.01 12.05 -51.51
N GLU A 248 -17.73 11.17 -52.22
CA GLU A 248 -19.18 11.30 -52.38
C GLU A 248 -19.96 10.54 -51.30
N ARG A 249 -19.41 9.45 -50.76
CA ARG A 249 -20.04 8.58 -49.74
C ARG A 249 -18.98 7.99 -48.80
N VAL A 250 -19.40 7.62 -47.60
CA VAL A 250 -18.55 6.94 -46.60
C VAL A 250 -19.31 5.80 -45.93
N SER A 251 -18.62 4.72 -45.58
CA SER A 251 -19.20 3.65 -44.77
C SER A 251 -18.87 3.86 -43.31
N VAL A 252 -19.86 3.75 -42.42
CA VAL A 252 -19.69 3.92 -40.97
C VAL A 252 -19.87 2.57 -40.29
N LEU A 253 -18.96 2.25 -39.38
CA LEU A 253 -18.95 0.96 -38.68
C LEU A 253 -18.79 1.19 -37.17
N ASP A 254 -19.80 0.79 -36.41
CA ASP A 254 -19.75 0.84 -34.95
C ASP A 254 -19.08 -0.40 -34.37
N ALA A 255 -18.02 -0.16 -33.60
CA ALA A 255 -17.25 -1.21 -32.95
C ALA A 255 -18.03 -1.90 -31.84
N ALA A 256 -18.96 -1.24 -31.14
CA ALA A 256 -19.80 -1.90 -30.14
C ALA A 256 -20.77 -2.89 -30.81
N SER A 257 -21.47 -2.42 -31.85
CA SER A 257 -22.37 -3.25 -32.66
C SER A 257 -21.64 -4.44 -33.28
N ALA A 258 -20.49 -4.21 -33.94
CA ALA A 258 -19.68 -5.29 -34.50
C ALA A 258 -19.14 -6.24 -33.42
N ALA A 259 -18.74 -5.73 -32.26
CA ALA A 259 -18.26 -6.55 -31.15
C ALA A 259 -19.34 -7.48 -30.58
N SER A 260 -20.57 -6.98 -30.45
CA SER A 260 -21.71 -7.77 -29.98
C SER A 260 -22.17 -8.82 -31.00
N ALA A 261 -21.96 -8.55 -32.29
CA ALA A 261 -22.24 -9.47 -33.38
C ALA A 261 -21.14 -10.52 -33.62
N PHE A 262 -19.93 -10.38 -33.04
CA PHE A 262 -18.91 -11.42 -33.13
C PHE A 262 -19.34 -12.69 -32.38
N GLY A 263 -19.92 -13.65 -33.11
CA GLY A 263 -20.45 -14.92 -32.59
C GLY A 263 -21.97 -15.01 -32.56
N ARG A 264 -22.69 -14.00 -33.10
CA ARG A 264 -24.14 -14.01 -33.29
C ARG A 264 -24.48 -13.66 -34.74
N THR A 265 -25.57 -14.22 -35.26
CA THR A 265 -25.96 -14.15 -36.67
C THR A 265 -26.87 -12.96 -37.00
N GLU A 266 -27.25 -12.15 -36.01
CA GLU A 266 -28.17 -11.03 -36.20
C GLU A 266 -27.48 -9.66 -36.08
N PRO A 267 -27.80 -8.70 -36.97
CA PRO A 267 -27.21 -7.37 -36.98
C PRO A 267 -27.73 -6.49 -35.82
N ALA A 268 -26.82 -5.75 -35.17
CA ALA A 268 -27.15 -4.74 -34.17
C ALA A 268 -27.25 -3.33 -34.79
N GLU A 269 -28.22 -2.53 -34.36
CA GLU A 269 -28.50 -1.17 -34.86
C GLU A 269 -27.38 -0.18 -34.46
N ALA A 270 -26.67 0.36 -35.46
CA ALA A 270 -25.34 0.96 -35.29
C ALA A 270 -25.25 2.49 -35.55
N GLN A 271 -26.34 3.20 -35.85
CA GLN A 271 -26.23 4.46 -36.61
C GLN A 271 -26.77 5.74 -35.98
N ALA A 272 -27.51 5.68 -34.87
CA ALA A 272 -28.33 6.82 -34.46
C ALA A 272 -27.58 8.10 -34.02
N ASP A 273 -26.29 8.02 -33.70
CA ASP A 273 -25.57 9.16 -33.09
C ASP A 273 -24.85 10.10 -34.08
N LEU A 274 -24.53 9.66 -35.31
CA LEU A 274 -23.76 10.47 -36.28
C LEU A 274 -24.58 11.06 -37.43
N ASP A 275 -25.81 10.59 -37.66
CA ASP A 275 -26.59 10.87 -38.88
C ASP A 275 -26.95 12.36 -39.11
N GLY A 276 -26.63 13.26 -38.16
CA GLY A 276 -26.78 14.72 -38.30
C GLY A 276 -25.48 15.53 -38.39
N LEU A 277 -24.31 14.89 -38.23
CA LEU A 277 -23.00 15.57 -38.16
C LEU A 277 -22.11 15.29 -39.39
N LEU A 278 -22.53 14.36 -40.25
CA LEU A 278 -21.76 13.95 -41.42
C LEU A 278 -22.02 14.90 -42.60
N PRO A 279 -20.95 15.41 -43.25
CA PRO A 279 -21.08 16.31 -44.40
C PRO A 279 -21.47 15.60 -45.70
N ILE A 280 -21.44 14.26 -45.72
CA ILE A 280 -21.74 13.41 -46.88
C ILE A 280 -22.62 12.22 -46.46
N PRO A 281 -23.39 11.62 -47.39
CA PRO A 281 -24.22 10.44 -47.10
C PRO A 281 -23.36 9.29 -46.54
N ALA A 282 -23.78 8.77 -45.39
CA ALA A 282 -23.17 7.61 -44.76
C ALA A 282 -24.04 6.36 -44.90
N GLU A 283 -23.39 5.22 -45.12
CA GLU A 283 -24.02 3.89 -45.03
C GLU A 283 -23.48 3.19 -43.80
N GLY A 284 -24.36 2.82 -42.87
CA GLY A 284 -23.98 2.01 -41.72
C GLY A 284 -23.85 0.57 -42.14
N GLU A 285 -22.65 0.03 -41.95
CA GLU A 285 -22.37 -1.35 -42.22
C GLU A 285 -22.32 -2.11 -40.90
N VAL A 286 -23.01 -3.25 -40.84
CA VAL A 286 -23.09 -4.08 -39.65
C VAL A 286 -22.40 -5.40 -39.91
N TRP A 287 -21.65 -5.89 -38.93
CA TRP A 287 -21.04 -7.20 -39.00
C TRP A 287 -22.11 -8.31 -38.87
N PRO A 288 -22.05 -9.41 -39.65
CA PRO A 288 -21.05 -9.77 -40.66
C PRO A 288 -21.26 -9.10 -42.02
N PHE A 289 -20.16 -8.73 -42.70
CA PHE A 289 -20.21 -8.07 -44.01
C PHE A 289 -20.55 -9.06 -45.12
N ASP A 290 -21.48 -8.68 -46.00
CA ASP A 290 -21.66 -9.36 -47.27
C ASP A 290 -20.60 -8.91 -48.29
N ARG A 291 -20.49 -9.63 -49.41
CA ARG A 291 -19.48 -9.32 -50.44
C ARG A 291 -19.67 -7.92 -51.02
N LYS A 292 -20.92 -7.47 -51.18
CA LYS A 292 -21.23 -6.14 -51.72
C LYS A 292 -20.83 -5.03 -50.75
N ALA A 293 -21.09 -5.19 -49.45
CA ALA A 293 -20.66 -4.28 -48.39
C ALA A 293 -19.13 -4.19 -48.34
N ALA A 294 -18.43 -5.33 -48.37
CA ALA A 294 -16.97 -5.32 -48.40
C ALA A 294 -16.40 -4.56 -49.62
N GLU A 295 -16.98 -4.75 -50.80
CA GLU A 295 -16.57 -4.03 -52.03
C GLU A 295 -16.88 -2.52 -51.93
N ARG A 296 -18.06 -2.13 -51.41
CA ARG A 296 -18.40 -0.71 -51.16
C ARG A 296 -17.43 -0.07 -50.17
N MET A 297 -17.14 -0.75 -49.06
CA MET A 297 -16.23 -0.25 -48.03
C MET A 297 -14.80 -0.08 -48.57
N ARG A 298 -14.35 -0.92 -49.52
CA ARG A 298 -13.05 -0.72 -50.20
C ARG A 298 -13.01 0.55 -51.04
N GLN A 299 -14.11 0.89 -51.71
CA GLN A 299 -14.20 2.08 -52.57
C GLN A 299 -14.39 3.36 -51.77
N ASN A 300 -15.29 3.34 -50.79
CA ASN A 300 -15.73 4.53 -50.05
C ASN A 300 -14.85 4.83 -48.82
N GLY A 301 -14.14 3.83 -48.30
CA GLY A 301 -13.44 3.89 -47.02
C GLY A 301 -14.38 3.84 -45.82
N VAL A 302 -13.83 3.40 -44.69
CA VAL A 302 -14.59 3.16 -43.45
C VAL A 302 -14.22 4.18 -42.37
N LEU A 303 -15.24 4.77 -41.76
CA LEU A 303 -15.16 5.53 -40.52
C LEU A 303 -15.56 4.64 -39.34
N LEU A 304 -14.72 4.59 -38.31
CA LEU A 304 -14.97 3.77 -37.12
C LEU A 304 -15.64 4.56 -36.01
N LEU A 305 -16.75 4.05 -35.48
CA LEU A 305 -17.34 4.58 -34.25
C LEU A 305 -16.89 3.72 -33.07
N LEU A 306 -16.31 4.37 -32.06
CA LEU A 306 -15.76 3.71 -30.88
C LEU A 306 -16.51 4.19 -29.63
N PRO A 307 -17.08 3.28 -28.82
CA PRO A 307 -17.65 3.68 -27.55
C PRO A 307 -16.54 4.18 -26.61
N TRP A 308 -16.83 5.19 -25.81
CA TRP A 308 -15.88 5.68 -24.81
C TRP A 308 -15.77 4.72 -23.61
N GLY A 309 -14.54 4.42 -23.19
CA GLY A 309 -14.26 3.70 -21.95
C GLY A 309 -13.86 2.23 -22.10
N LYS A 310 -14.42 1.37 -21.25
CA LYS A 310 -13.90 0.03 -21.00
C LYS A 310 -14.12 -0.94 -22.14
N GLY A 311 -13.04 -1.59 -22.56
CA GLY A 311 -13.07 -2.64 -23.59
C GLY A 311 -12.99 -2.12 -25.03
N SER A 312 -13.08 -0.80 -25.23
CA SER A 312 -13.05 -0.16 -26.56
C SER A 312 -11.75 -0.41 -27.31
N GLY A 313 -10.61 -0.45 -26.61
CA GLY A 313 -9.33 -0.82 -27.22
C GLY A 313 -9.36 -2.22 -27.80
N ARG A 314 -9.78 -3.23 -27.05
CA ARG A 314 -9.85 -4.62 -27.55
C ARG A 314 -10.83 -4.76 -28.71
N MET A 315 -11.97 -4.07 -28.66
CA MET A 315 -12.95 -4.04 -29.76
C MET A 315 -12.34 -3.43 -31.03
N ALA A 316 -11.72 -2.26 -30.90
CA ALA A 316 -11.03 -1.58 -31.99
C ALA A 316 -9.92 -2.45 -32.62
N GLY A 317 -9.07 -3.06 -31.80
CA GLY A 317 -7.96 -3.89 -32.29
C GLY A 317 -8.45 -5.08 -33.12
N ARG A 318 -9.46 -5.80 -32.63
CA ARG A 318 -10.04 -6.94 -33.36
C ARG A 318 -10.66 -6.51 -34.69
N LEU A 319 -11.35 -5.39 -34.70
CA LEU A 319 -12.05 -4.89 -35.88
C LEU A 319 -11.07 -4.35 -36.93
N LEU A 320 -10.03 -3.62 -36.50
CA LEU A 320 -8.94 -3.18 -37.37
C LEU A 320 -8.18 -4.35 -37.99
N ASP A 321 -7.93 -5.43 -37.23
CA ASP A 321 -7.30 -6.62 -37.78
C ASP A 321 -8.18 -7.33 -38.82
N LEU A 322 -9.51 -7.29 -38.66
CA LEU A 322 -10.45 -7.84 -39.65
C LEU A 322 -10.50 -6.98 -40.92
N LEU A 323 -10.62 -5.66 -40.78
CA LEU A 323 -10.62 -4.74 -41.92
C LEU A 323 -9.29 -4.81 -42.68
N GLY A 324 -8.16 -4.97 -41.96
CA GLY A 324 -6.85 -5.20 -42.55
C GLY A 324 -6.79 -6.49 -43.38
N LYS A 325 -7.35 -7.61 -42.88
CA LYS A 325 -7.45 -8.87 -43.64
C LYS A 325 -8.32 -8.76 -44.89
N LEU A 326 -9.31 -7.87 -44.86
CA LEU A 326 -10.19 -7.61 -45.99
C LEU A 326 -9.66 -6.49 -46.92
N GLU A 327 -8.48 -5.93 -46.64
CA GLU A 327 -7.88 -4.83 -47.40
C GLU A 327 -8.80 -3.60 -47.52
N ILE A 328 -9.53 -3.29 -46.44
CA ILE A 328 -10.49 -2.19 -46.40
C ILE A 328 -9.82 -0.96 -45.78
N PRO A 329 -9.78 0.20 -46.47
CA PRO A 329 -9.12 1.39 -45.96
C PRO A 329 -9.95 2.03 -44.85
N VAL A 330 -9.32 2.23 -43.69
CA VAL A 330 -9.89 2.95 -42.55
C VAL A 330 -9.45 4.40 -42.60
N LEU A 331 -10.41 5.32 -42.59
CA LEU A 331 -10.17 6.75 -42.75
C LEU A 331 -9.83 7.45 -41.42
N GLY A 332 -10.44 6.97 -40.34
CA GLY A 332 -10.27 7.52 -39.00
C GLY A 332 -11.29 6.92 -38.04
N ALA A 333 -11.22 7.35 -36.79
CA ALA A 333 -12.19 6.96 -35.76
C ALA A 333 -12.87 8.18 -35.13
N VAL A 334 -14.09 7.98 -34.64
CA VAL A 334 -14.84 8.93 -33.82
C VAL A 334 -15.19 8.23 -32.52
N ILE A 335 -14.86 8.86 -31.39
CA ILE A 335 -15.18 8.32 -30.07
C ILE A 335 -16.52 8.92 -29.63
N TYR A 336 -17.48 8.10 -29.21
CA TYR A 336 -18.80 8.57 -28.76
C TYR A 336 -19.13 8.16 -27.33
N GLY A 337 -20.10 8.86 -26.72
CA GLY A 337 -20.53 8.61 -25.33
C GLY A 337 -19.49 9.03 -24.30
N ALA A 338 -18.62 9.98 -24.63
CA ALA A 338 -17.60 10.44 -23.70
C ALA A 338 -18.20 11.31 -22.59
N LYS A 339 -17.74 11.09 -21.35
CA LYS A 339 -18.21 11.86 -20.20
C LYS A 339 -17.60 13.25 -20.16
N ASP A 340 -18.42 14.28 -20.28
CA ASP A 340 -17.99 15.69 -20.25
C ASP A 340 -17.21 16.03 -18.98
N SER A 341 -17.60 15.46 -17.83
CA SER A 341 -16.89 15.67 -16.56
C SER A 341 -15.45 15.16 -16.57
N PHE A 342 -15.15 14.11 -17.34
CA PHE A 342 -13.80 13.57 -17.46
C PHE A 342 -12.96 14.42 -18.40
N LEU A 343 -13.50 14.75 -19.59
CA LEU A 343 -12.81 15.59 -20.57
C LEU A 343 -12.57 17.01 -20.03
N GLY A 344 -13.55 17.61 -19.37
CA GLY A 344 -13.41 18.92 -18.74
C GLY A 344 -12.34 18.94 -17.65
N ALA A 345 -12.24 17.89 -16.84
CA ALA A 345 -11.20 17.77 -15.82
C ALA A 345 -9.80 17.52 -16.42
N TYR A 346 -9.72 16.83 -17.56
CA TYR A 346 -8.46 16.53 -18.25
C TYR A 346 -7.90 17.73 -19.04
N TYR A 347 -8.74 18.33 -19.89
CA TYR A 347 -8.37 19.49 -20.72
C TYR A 347 -8.44 20.82 -19.97
N GLY A 348 -8.93 20.83 -18.73
CA GLY A 348 -9.05 22.06 -17.92
C GLY A 348 -10.10 23.03 -18.42
N ARG A 349 -11.05 22.59 -19.27
CA ARG A 349 -12.21 23.40 -19.67
C ARG A 349 -13.12 23.54 -18.44
N LYS A 350 -12.94 24.65 -17.69
CA LYS A 350 -13.97 25.14 -16.78
C LYS A 350 -15.23 25.32 -17.60
N GLY A 351 -16.25 24.53 -17.31
CA GLY A 351 -17.57 24.67 -17.93
C GLY A 351 -18.01 26.13 -17.83
N GLY A 352 -18.01 26.83 -18.97
CA GLY A 352 -18.84 28.00 -19.11
C GLY A 352 -20.26 27.51 -18.93
N ARG A 353 -20.89 27.88 -17.81
CA ARG A 353 -22.35 27.88 -17.72
C ARG A 353 -22.84 28.72 -18.91
N ALA A 354 -23.49 28.07 -19.87
CA ALA A 354 -24.53 28.71 -20.65
C ALA A 354 -25.86 28.43 -19.92
#